data_AF-A0A9R1JMS3-F1
#
_entry.id   AF-A0A9R1JMS3-F1
#
_cell.length_a   1.000
_cell.length_b   1.000
_cell.length_c   1.000
_cell.angle_alpha   90.00
_cell.angle_beta   90.00
_cell.angle_gamma   90.00
#
_symmetry.space_group_name_H-M   'P 1'
#
loop_
_entity.id
_entity.type
_entity.pdbx_description
1 polymer ?
#
loop_
_entity_poly.entity_id
_entity_poly.type
_entity_poly.pdbx_seq_one_letter_code
_entity_poly.pdbx_strand_id
1 'polypeptide(L)'
;MAAKAEVRPRPLELDPIASRVELAFWEDLRRLKLDVLGTDDSPIPITGYYTPCTHPKMSGLLRLGRESLVPPSANSFGSRNSCPVPGTLINTNNMRGLQNLDVEYLLREEAKKILHDIMHGKIEEDPSLLLRFLVISFADLKNWKIYYSVAFPSLVFKSEMTLLSLHSASLVLSQEEAKSLSKSLKEWRSSNETAALPFFFVDISSDSCIAIRQLKDWKDCQDNGQKLLFGFYDHGCHQDPSWALRNYIAFLSLQLKIEKIQFLCYREKRSELDLEKSLIGEASFPQPH
;
A
#
# COMPACT_ATOMS: atom_id res chain seq x y z
N MET A 1 17.35 18.73 27.29
CA MET A 1 17.35 17.27 27.10
C MET A 1 15.96 16.76 27.43
N ALA A 2 15.09 16.57 26.43
CA ALA A 2 13.79 15.95 26.67
C ALA A 2 14.01 14.44 26.92
N ALA A 3 13.48 13.92 28.01
CA ALA A 3 13.51 12.50 28.31
C ALA A 3 12.89 11.73 27.12
N LYS A 4 13.63 10.77 26.56
CA LYS A 4 13.06 9.78 25.63
C LYS A 4 11.97 9.05 26.42
N ALA A 5 10.70 9.32 26.13
CA ALA A 5 9.60 8.57 26.70
C ALA A 5 9.86 7.08 26.40
N GLU A 6 9.90 6.25 27.44
CA GLU A 6 10.01 4.80 27.29
C GLU A 6 8.77 4.30 26.54
N VAL A 7 8.92 4.07 25.24
CA VAL A 7 7.87 3.45 24.43
C VAL A 7 7.84 1.98 24.82
N ARG A 8 6.79 1.58 25.52
CA ARG A 8 6.56 0.17 25.84
C ARG A 8 6.20 -0.58 24.56
N PRO A 9 6.72 -1.80 24.36
CA PRO A 9 6.27 -2.67 23.28
C PRO A 9 4.75 -2.83 23.34
N ARG A 10 4.07 -2.63 22.21
CA ARG A 10 2.61 -2.78 22.09
C ARG A 10 2.25 -3.54 20.81
N PRO A 11 1.03 -4.11 20.70
CA PRO A 11 0.54 -4.64 19.44
C PRO A 11 0.60 -3.59 18.33
N LEU A 12 0.96 -4.02 17.12
CA LEU A 12 1.00 -3.14 15.95
C LEU A 12 -0.43 -2.84 15.46
N GLU A 13 -0.94 -1.66 15.84
CA GLU A 13 -2.18 -1.10 15.33
C GLU A 13 -1.93 -0.34 14.02
N LEU A 14 -2.87 -0.42 13.07
CA LEU A 14 -2.70 0.16 11.74
C LEU A 14 -3.97 0.87 11.28
N ASP A 15 -3.78 2.02 10.65
CA ASP A 15 -4.85 2.82 10.06
C ASP A 15 -5.43 2.11 8.81
N PRO A 16 -6.76 1.93 8.71
CA PRO A 16 -7.38 1.28 7.57
C PRO A 16 -7.35 2.16 6.31
N ILE A 17 -7.18 1.52 5.13
CA ILE A 17 -7.24 2.22 3.84
C ILE A 17 -8.67 2.71 3.57
N ALA A 18 -8.80 4.00 3.29
CA ALA A 18 -10.02 4.57 2.76
C ALA A 18 -10.05 4.43 1.23
N SER A 19 -11.22 4.14 0.67
CA SER A 19 -11.46 4.12 -0.78
C SER A 19 -12.42 5.23 -1.21
N ARG A 20 -12.23 5.76 -2.41
CA ARG A 20 -13.19 6.66 -3.07
C ARG A 20 -13.44 6.19 -4.49
N VAL A 21 -14.69 5.86 -4.78
CA VAL A 21 -15.12 5.50 -6.14
C VAL A 21 -15.85 6.68 -6.76
N GLU A 22 -15.36 7.15 -7.89
CA GLU A 22 -15.93 8.28 -8.61
C GLU A 22 -17.20 7.86 -9.37
N LEU A 23 -18.12 8.81 -9.57
CA LEU A 23 -19.35 8.54 -10.31
C LEU A 23 -19.08 8.01 -11.72
N ALA A 24 -18.02 8.53 -12.34
CA ALA A 24 -17.64 8.20 -13.70
C ALA A 24 -17.24 6.72 -13.87
N PHE A 25 -16.62 6.10 -12.86
CA PHE A 25 -16.36 4.66 -12.84
C PHE A 25 -17.67 3.87 -12.97
N TRP A 26 -18.70 4.26 -12.23
CA TRP A 26 -19.98 3.57 -12.26
C TRP A 26 -20.77 3.82 -13.54
N GLU A 27 -20.64 5.00 -14.16
CA GLU A 27 -21.22 5.24 -15.49
C GLU A 27 -20.66 4.28 -16.53
N ASP A 28 -19.34 4.12 -16.55
CA ASP A 28 -18.66 3.26 -17.50
C ASP A 28 -18.90 1.77 -17.19
N LEU A 29 -19.01 1.38 -15.91
CA LEU A 29 -19.39 0.02 -15.54
C LEU A 29 -20.79 -0.33 -16.02
N ARG A 30 -21.74 0.62 -15.94
CA ARG A 30 -23.12 0.39 -16.41
C ARG A 30 -23.19 0.23 -17.92
N ARG A 31 -22.43 1.05 -18.66
CA ARG A 31 -22.28 0.89 -20.12
C ARG A 31 -21.68 -0.46 -20.47
N LEU A 32 -20.57 -0.84 -19.83
CA LEU A 32 -19.94 -2.14 -20.01
C LEU A 32 -20.90 -3.30 -19.72
N LYS A 33 -21.71 -3.19 -18.65
CA LYS A 33 -22.70 -4.21 -18.31
C LYS A 33 -23.85 -4.32 -19.32
N LEU A 34 -24.33 -3.21 -19.86
CA LEU A 34 -25.40 -3.19 -20.86
C LEU A 34 -24.93 -3.63 -22.24
N ASP A 35 -23.77 -3.14 -22.66
CA ASP A 35 -23.32 -3.23 -24.04
C ASP A 35 -22.51 -4.51 -24.32
N VAL A 36 -21.85 -5.07 -23.28
CA VAL A 36 -20.90 -6.18 -23.44
C VAL A 36 -21.22 -7.37 -22.53
N LEU A 37 -21.28 -7.16 -21.21
CA LEU A 37 -21.33 -8.29 -20.25
C LEU A 37 -22.71 -8.94 -20.17
N GLY A 38 -23.79 -8.15 -20.29
CA GLY A 38 -25.15 -8.64 -20.11
C GLY A 38 -25.38 -9.27 -18.73
N THR A 39 -25.57 -10.59 -18.71
CA THR A 39 -25.74 -11.38 -17.47
C THR A 39 -24.45 -11.97 -16.94
N ASP A 40 -23.31 -11.77 -17.60
CA ASP A 40 -22.02 -12.22 -17.10
C ASP A 40 -21.65 -11.47 -15.82
N ASP A 41 -21.44 -12.23 -14.75
CA ASP A 41 -21.00 -11.76 -13.44
C ASP A 41 -19.59 -12.26 -13.08
N SER A 42 -18.83 -12.71 -14.10
CA SER A 42 -17.42 -13.07 -13.96
C SER A 42 -16.59 -11.92 -13.37
N PRO A 43 -15.54 -12.22 -12.58
CA PRO A 43 -14.66 -11.21 -12.02
C PRO A 43 -13.96 -10.39 -13.10
N ILE A 44 -13.97 -9.06 -12.96
CA ILE A 44 -13.38 -8.10 -13.89
C ILE A 44 -12.09 -7.55 -13.29
N PRO A 45 -10.92 -7.70 -13.94
CA PRO A 45 -9.70 -7.05 -13.50
C PRO A 45 -9.81 -5.53 -13.65
N ILE A 46 -9.46 -4.80 -12.60
CA ILE A 46 -9.51 -3.34 -12.55
C ILE A 46 -8.22 -2.77 -11.99
N THR A 47 -7.98 -1.47 -12.21
CA THR A 47 -6.81 -0.76 -11.68
C THR A 47 -7.24 0.36 -10.73
N GLY A 48 -6.79 0.30 -9.48
CA GLY A 48 -6.97 1.36 -8.49
C GLY A 48 -5.77 2.29 -8.44
N TYR A 49 -5.97 3.52 -7.97
CA TYR A 49 -4.90 4.51 -7.88
C TYR A 49 -4.68 4.93 -6.43
N TYR A 50 -3.58 4.44 -5.86
CA TYR A 50 -3.16 4.71 -4.49
C TYR A 50 -2.30 5.97 -4.40
N THR A 51 -2.42 6.69 -3.29
CA THR A 51 -1.64 7.89 -3.01
C THR A 51 -1.15 7.93 -1.57
N PRO A 52 0.08 8.39 -1.30
CA PRO A 52 0.49 8.71 0.06
C PRO A 52 -0.38 9.84 0.63
N CYS A 53 -0.32 10.01 1.95
CA CYS A 53 -0.90 11.15 2.64
C CYS A 53 -0.23 12.43 2.13
N THR A 54 -1.01 13.35 1.57
CA THR A 54 -0.52 14.64 1.01
C THR A 54 -0.94 15.85 1.84
N HIS A 55 -1.83 15.63 2.81
CA HIS A 55 -2.38 16.68 3.66
C HIS A 55 -2.40 16.25 5.13
N PRO A 56 -1.89 17.05 6.08
CA PRO A 56 -1.77 16.66 7.49
C PRO A 56 -3.04 16.27 8.24
N LYS A 57 -4.21 16.56 7.67
CA LYS A 57 -5.54 16.32 8.25
C LYS A 57 -6.40 15.37 7.43
N MET A 58 -5.92 14.89 6.29
CA MET A 58 -6.68 13.97 5.44
C MET A 58 -5.79 12.82 5.02
N SER A 59 -6.23 11.60 5.34
CA SER A 59 -5.57 10.40 4.89
C SER A 59 -5.53 10.33 3.36
N GLY A 60 -4.48 9.73 2.83
CA GLY A 60 -4.50 9.25 1.45
C GLY A 60 -5.61 8.21 1.26
N LEU A 61 -5.94 7.92 0.02
CA LEU A 61 -7.02 6.99 -0.31
C LEU A 61 -6.71 6.23 -1.60
N LEU A 62 -7.41 5.11 -1.81
CA LEU A 62 -7.44 4.42 -3.09
C LEU A 62 -8.59 4.96 -3.94
N ARG A 63 -8.29 5.48 -5.14
CA ARG A 63 -9.28 6.00 -6.09
C ARG A 63 -9.64 5.00 -7.17
N LEU A 64 -10.92 5.00 -7.55
CA LEU A 64 -11.43 4.32 -8.73
C LEU A 64 -12.13 5.33 -9.63
N GLY A 65 -11.61 5.53 -10.84
CA GLY A 65 -12.06 6.50 -11.86
C GLY A 65 -12.49 5.82 -13.16
N ARG A 66 -12.65 6.55 -14.26
CA ARG A 66 -13.00 5.96 -15.57
C ARG A 66 -11.94 4.98 -16.05
N GLU A 67 -10.69 5.38 -15.87
CA GLU A 67 -9.48 4.65 -16.22
C GLU A 67 -9.32 3.31 -15.48
N SER A 68 -10.06 3.11 -14.39
CA SER A 68 -9.97 1.91 -13.55
C SER A 68 -10.60 0.67 -14.16
N LEU A 69 -11.53 0.82 -15.12
CA LEU A 69 -12.19 -0.31 -15.81
C LEU A 69 -11.36 -0.89 -16.96
N VAL A 70 -10.04 -0.67 -16.93
CA VAL A 70 -9.08 -1.20 -17.88
C VAL A 70 -8.14 -2.15 -17.12
N PRO A 71 -7.83 -3.34 -17.66
CA PRO A 71 -6.86 -4.23 -17.04
C PRO A 71 -5.49 -3.54 -16.93
N PRO A 72 -4.71 -3.83 -15.87
CA PRO A 72 -3.42 -3.16 -15.60
C PRO A 72 -2.43 -3.16 -16.78
N SER A 73 -2.51 -4.18 -17.64
CA SER A 73 -1.63 -4.37 -18.80
C SER A 73 -1.81 -3.34 -19.93
N ALA A 74 -2.88 -2.55 -19.92
CA ALA A 74 -3.21 -1.65 -21.04
C ALA A 74 -2.98 -0.15 -20.74
N ASN A 75 -2.72 0.26 -19.49
CA ASN A 75 -2.49 1.67 -19.12
C ASN A 75 -1.68 1.83 -17.81
N SER A 76 -0.46 1.30 -17.76
CA SER A 76 0.41 1.32 -16.57
C SER A 76 1.36 2.53 -16.49
N PHE A 77 0.99 3.69 -17.04
CA PHE A 77 1.70 4.93 -16.71
C PHE A 77 1.17 5.47 -15.39
N GLY A 78 1.68 4.90 -14.30
CA GLY A 78 1.53 5.52 -12.98
C GLY A 78 2.06 6.95 -13.00
N SER A 79 1.44 7.82 -12.21
CA SER A 79 1.97 9.17 -11.98
C SER A 79 2.35 9.34 -10.53
N ARG A 80 3.08 10.41 -10.22
CA ARG A 80 3.44 10.79 -8.86
C ARG A 80 2.25 10.70 -7.87
N ASN A 81 1.06 11.11 -8.29
CA ASN A 81 -0.14 11.13 -7.45
C ASN A 81 -1.15 10.05 -7.84
N SER A 82 -0.72 8.99 -8.54
CA SER A 82 -1.57 7.90 -8.99
C SER A 82 -0.73 6.64 -9.15
N CYS A 83 -0.47 5.96 -8.04
CA CYS A 83 0.23 4.67 -8.06
C CYS A 83 -0.77 3.60 -8.49
N PRO A 84 -0.61 2.95 -9.65
CA PRO A 84 -1.53 1.92 -10.11
C PRO A 84 -1.39 0.70 -9.19
N VAL A 85 -2.53 0.15 -8.81
CA VAL A 85 -2.65 -1.02 -7.94
C VAL A 85 -3.64 -1.97 -8.58
N PRO A 86 -3.34 -3.27 -8.70
CA PRO A 86 -4.27 -4.23 -9.29
C PRO A 86 -5.44 -4.51 -8.34
N GLY A 87 -6.63 -4.68 -8.91
CA GLY A 87 -7.80 -5.13 -8.16
C GLY A 87 -8.74 -5.99 -8.98
N THR A 88 -9.71 -6.57 -8.27
CA THR A 88 -10.77 -7.38 -8.87
C THR A 88 -12.12 -6.76 -8.56
N LEU A 89 -12.98 -6.60 -9.57
CA LEU A 89 -14.38 -6.19 -9.42
C LEU A 89 -15.30 -7.39 -9.65
N ILE A 90 -16.16 -7.67 -8.67
CA ILE A 90 -17.22 -8.68 -8.77
C ILE A 90 -18.56 -7.94 -8.73
N ASN A 91 -19.19 -7.79 -9.88
CA ASN A 91 -20.47 -7.09 -10.01
C ASN A 91 -21.62 -8.06 -10.23
N THR A 92 -22.36 -8.33 -9.17
CA THR A 92 -23.51 -9.25 -9.20
C THR A 92 -24.67 -8.71 -10.03
N ASN A 93 -25.56 -9.61 -10.46
CA ASN A 93 -26.73 -9.27 -11.27
C ASN A 93 -27.92 -8.72 -10.47
N ASN A 94 -27.98 -9.00 -9.17
CA ASN A 94 -29.08 -8.58 -8.31
C ASN A 94 -28.62 -8.43 -6.86
N MET A 95 -29.39 -7.68 -6.07
CA MET A 95 -29.11 -7.44 -4.65
C MET A 95 -28.98 -8.72 -3.83
N ARG A 96 -29.80 -9.75 -4.11
CA ARG A 96 -29.75 -11.03 -3.39
C ARG A 96 -28.41 -11.73 -3.64
N GLY A 97 -27.88 -11.64 -4.86
CA GLY A 97 -26.55 -12.11 -5.21
C GLY A 97 -25.48 -11.44 -4.36
N LEU A 98 -25.48 -10.10 -4.28
CA LEU A 98 -24.53 -9.34 -3.44
C LEU A 98 -24.61 -9.74 -1.96
N GLN A 99 -25.82 -9.92 -1.42
CA GLN A 99 -26.04 -10.29 -0.02
C GLN A 99 -25.63 -11.73 0.30
N ASN A 100 -25.71 -12.63 -0.68
CA ASN A 100 -25.35 -14.05 -0.53
C ASN A 100 -23.90 -14.35 -0.92
N LEU A 101 -23.11 -13.35 -1.33
CA LEU A 101 -21.70 -13.56 -1.62
C LEU A 101 -20.96 -14.04 -0.37
N ASP A 102 -20.17 -15.09 -0.52
CA ASP A 102 -19.20 -15.50 0.49
C ASP A 102 -17.99 -14.54 0.46
N VAL A 103 -18.16 -13.39 1.11
CA VAL A 103 -17.14 -12.33 1.18
C VAL A 103 -15.85 -12.87 1.81
N GLU A 104 -15.95 -13.76 2.79
CA GLU A 104 -14.78 -14.32 3.46
C GLU A 104 -13.97 -15.20 2.52
N TYR A 105 -14.64 -16.08 1.76
CA TYR A 105 -14.00 -16.87 0.71
C TYR A 105 -13.32 -15.98 -0.33
N LEU A 106 -14.01 -14.95 -0.84
CA LEU A 106 -13.44 -14.04 -1.84
C LEU A 106 -12.21 -13.29 -1.32
N LEU A 107 -12.24 -12.83 -0.06
CA LEU A 107 -11.08 -12.21 0.58
C LEU A 107 -9.91 -13.17 0.72
N ARG A 108 -10.17 -14.43 1.08
CA ARG A 108 -9.12 -15.47 1.16
C ARG A 108 -8.52 -15.75 -0.21
N GLU A 109 -9.33 -15.82 -1.27
CA GLU A 109 -8.82 -16.03 -2.64
C GLU A 109 -7.92 -14.88 -3.11
N GLU A 110 -8.32 -13.63 -2.85
CA GLU A 110 -7.47 -12.47 -3.17
C GLU A 110 -6.19 -12.43 -2.31
N ALA A 111 -6.27 -12.78 -1.02
CA ALA A 111 -5.11 -12.89 -0.15
C ALA A 111 -4.15 -14.01 -0.60
N LYS A 112 -4.66 -15.14 -1.11
CA LYS A 112 -3.84 -16.21 -1.71
C LYS A 112 -3.05 -15.73 -2.92
N LYS A 113 -3.61 -14.84 -3.75
CA LYS A 113 -2.88 -14.23 -4.88
C LYS A 113 -1.70 -13.40 -4.37
N ILE A 114 -1.90 -12.59 -3.33
CA ILE A 114 -0.81 -11.81 -2.70
C ILE A 114 0.27 -12.76 -2.18
N LEU A 115 -0.11 -13.82 -1.46
CA LEU A 115 0.83 -14.81 -0.94
C LEU A 115 1.60 -15.52 -2.07
N HIS A 116 0.92 -15.92 -3.14
CA HIS A 116 1.55 -16.52 -4.31
C HIS A 116 2.55 -15.56 -4.97
N ASP A 117 2.18 -14.29 -5.15
CA ASP A 117 3.06 -13.29 -5.74
C ASP A 117 4.31 -13.04 -4.87
N ILE A 118 4.18 -13.09 -3.53
CA ILE A 118 5.31 -13.08 -2.58
C ILE A 118 6.19 -14.33 -2.77
N MET A 119 5.61 -15.53 -2.72
CA MET A 119 6.38 -16.79 -2.79
C MET A 119 7.14 -16.97 -4.11
N HIS A 120 6.59 -16.46 -5.21
CA HIS A 120 7.20 -16.54 -6.54
C HIS A 120 8.10 -15.35 -6.88
N GLY A 121 8.32 -14.42 -5.94
CA GLY A 121 9.26 -13.30 -6.10
C GLY A 121 8.79 -12.17 -7.01
N LYS A 122 7.52 -12.14 -7.42
CA LYS A 122 6.99 -11.09 -8.31
C LYS A 122 6.94 -9.71 -7.63
N ILE A 123 6.92 -9.67 -6.31
CA ILE A 123 6.92 -8.43 -5.52
C ILE A 123 8.21 -7.63 -5.69
N GLU A 124 9.33 -8.30 -5.98
CA GLU A 124 10.61 -7.62 -6.25
C GLU A 124 10.52 -6.77 -7.54
N GLU A 125 9.79 -7.27 -8.54
CA GLU A 125 9.56 -6.60 -9.83
C GLU A 125 8.45 -5.55 -9.73
N ASP A 126 7.31 -5.90 -9.13
CA ASP A 126 6.17 -5.01 -8.94
C ASP A 126 5.69 -5.02 -7.47
N PRO A 127 6.17 -4.06 -6.66
CA PRO A 127 5.75 -3.93 -5.27
C PRO A 127 4.28 -3.53 -5.09
N SER A 128 3.63 -2.97 -6.13
CA SER A 128 2.23 -2.52 -6.04
C SER A 128 1.24 -3.68 -5.80
N LEU A 129 1.64 -4.91 -6.15
CA LEU A 129 0.88 -6.13 -5.94
C LEU A 129 0.52 -6.37 -4.46
N LEU A 130 1.32 -5.84 -3.52
CA LEU A 130 1.04 -5.90 -2.08
C LEU A 130 -0.21 -5.12 -1.66
N LEU A 131 -0.66 -4.16 -2.47
CA LEU A 131 -1.84 -3.34 -2.20
C LEU A 131 -3.11 -3.84 -2.92
N ARG A 132 -3.07 -5.07 -3.45
CA ARG A 132 -4.21 -5.68 -4.16
C ARG A 132 -5.52 -5.51 -3.39
N PHE A 133 -6.59 -5.13 -4.09
CA PHE A 133 -7.89 -4.85 -3.49
C PHE A 133 -9.02 -5.57 -4.21
N LEU A 134 -10.15 -5.71 -3.53
CA LEU A 134 -11.37 -6.34 -4.02
C LEU A 134 -12.52 -5.33 -3.96
N VAL A 135 -13.32 -5.28 -5.02
CA VAL A 135 -14.57 -4.53 -5.05
C VAL A 135 -15.70 -5.51 -5.32
N ILE A 136 -16.68 -5.55 -4.42
CA ILE A 136 -17.94 -6.25 -4.67
C ILE A 136 -19.02 -5.20 -4.90
N SER A 137 -19.86 -5.41 -5.92
CA SER A 137 -20.92 -4.45 -6.24
C SER A 137 -22.20 -5.09 -6.79
N PHE A 138 -23.25 -4.29 -6.78
CA PHE A 138 -24.46 -4.46 -7.54
C PHE A 138 -24.87 -3.10 -8.12
N ALA A 139 -24.80 -2.99 -9.44
CA ALA A 139 -25.32 -1.84 -10.18
C ALA A 139 -26.80 -2.05 -10.54
N ASP A 140 -27.70 -1.39 -9.82
CA ASP A 140 -29.14 -1.38 -10.11
C ASP A 140 -29.43 -0.41 -11.26
N LEU A 141 -29.46 -0.96 -12.47
CA LEU A 141 -29.73 -0.22 -13.70
C LEU A 141 -31.16 0.33 -13.78
N LYS A 142 -32.09 -0.24 -13.00
CA LYS A 142 -33.50 0.18 -13.00
C LYS A 142 -33.70 1.42 -12.12
N ASN A 143 -33.15 1.38 -10.91
CA ASN A 143 -33.32 2.46 -9.93
C ASN A 143 -32.14 3.44 -9.90
N TRP A 144 -31.13 3.25 -10.75
CA TRP A 144 -29.93 4.09 -10.82
C TRP A 144 -29.17 4.14 -9.50
N LYS A 145 -29.21 3.05 -8.73
CA LYS A 145 -28.53 2.90 -7.44
C LYS A 145 -27.34 1.96 -7.58
N ILE A 146 -26.26 2.27 -6.88
CA ILE A 146 -25.09 1.40 -6.81
C ILE A 146 -24.85 1.03 -5.36
N TYR A 147 -24.70 -0.26 -5.13
CA TYR A 147 -24.33 -0.82 -3.84
C TYR A 147 -22.95 -1.44 -4.00
N TYR A 148 -22.01 -1.08 -3.14
CA TYR A 148 -20.65 -1.60 -3.24
C TYR A 148 -19.95 -1.64 -1.89
N SER A 149 -18.93 -2.48 -1.82
CA SER A 149 -17.95 -2.51 -0.74
C SER A 149 -16.56 -2.72 -1.34
N VAL A 150 -15.57 -2.01 -0.79
CA VAL A 150 -14.16 -2.16 -1.16
C VAL A 150 -13.45 -2.79 0.01
N ALA A 151 -12.63 -3.80 -0.28
CA ALA A 151 -11.86 -4.50 0.71
C ALA A 151 -10.38 -4.55 0.33
N PHE A 152 -9.53 -4.57 1.36
CA PHE A 152 -8.08 -4.58 1.26
C PHE A 152 -7.54 -5.83 1.95
N PRO A 153 -7.48 -6.98 1.23
CA PRO A 153 -6.96 -8.22 1.77
C PRO A 153 -5.57 -8.03 2.38
N SER A 154 -5.36 -8.58 3.57
CA SER A 154 -4.08 -8.54 4.24
C SER A 154 -3.71 -9.89 4.82
N LEU A 155 -2.42 -10.25 4.73
CA LEU A 155 -1.88 -11.43 5.37
C LEU A 155 -1.66 -11.14 6.86
N VAL A 156 -2.26 -11.95 7.72
CA VAL A 156 -2.16 -11.82 9.18
C VAL A 156 -1.41 -13.04 9.72
N PHE A 157 -0.31 -12.81 10.42
CA PHE A 157 0.40 -13.87 11.12
C PHE A 157 -0.38 -14.32 12.36
N LYS A 158 -0.29 -15.62 12.68
CA LYS A 158 -0.84 -16.14 13.94
C LYS A 158 -0.13 -15.53 15.15
N SER A 159 1.16 -15.25 15.00
CA SER A 159 1.97 -14.57 16.00
C SER A 159 1.72 -13.07 15.94
N GLU A 160 1.53 -12.44 17.11
CA GLU A 160 1.27 -11.00 17.17
C GLU A 160 2.50 -10.19 16.71
N MET A 161 2.26 -9.24 15.80
CA MET A 161 3.27 -8.25 15.42
C MET A 161 3.38 -7.21 16.54
N THR A 162 4.61 -6.99 17.01
CA THR A 162 4.88 -6.05 18.11
C THR A 162 5.57 -4.80 17.59
N LEU A 163 4.99 -3.64 17.89
CA LEU A 163 5.61 -2.33 17.68
C LEU A 163 6.51 -2.01 18.88
N LEU A 164 7.81 -1.85 18.62
CA LEU A 164 8.82 -1.57 19.65
C LEU A 164 9.01 -0.07 19.86
N SER A 165 9.02 0.70 18.77
CA SER A 165 9.11 2.16 18.83
C SER A 165 8.43 2.79 17.63
N LEU A 166 7.93 4.02 17.79
CA LEU A 166 7.34 4.81 16.72
C LEU A 166 7.49 6.29 17.05
N HIS A 167 8.20 7.01 16.18
CA HIS A 167 8.48 8.44 16.37
C HIS A 167 8.36 9.17 15.04
N SER A 168 8.19 10.49 15.13
CA SER A 168 8.33 11.36 13.96
C SER A 168 9.72 11.21 13.34
N ALA A 169 9.80 11.23 12.01
CA ALA A 169 11.08 11.15 11.28
C ALA A 169 12.03 12.29 11.68
N SER A 170 11.50 13.47 12.02
CA SER A 170 12.25 14.62 12.54
C SER A 170 12.98 14.35 13.86
N LEU A 171 12.50 13.42 14.69
CA LEU A 171 13.10 13.09 15.99
C LEU A 171 14.14 11.97 15.90
N VAL A 172 14.06 11.15 14.86
CA VAL A 172 14.93 9.97 14.69
C VAL A 172 16.14 10.29 13.81
N LEU A 173 15.95 11.11 12.78
CA LEU A 173 17.00 11.46 11.82
C LEU A 173 17.82 12.66 12.30
N SER A 174 19.12 12.64 12.01
CA SER A 174 19.98 13.81 12.13
C SER A 174 19.58 14.88 11.12
N GLN A 175 20.03 16.13 11.31
CA GLN A 175 19.72 17.21 10.36
C GLN A 175 20.33 16.96 8.97
N GLU A 176 21.46 16.26 8.91
CA GLU A 176 22.14 15.89 7.67
C GLU A 176 21.40 14.75 6.97
N GLU A 177 21.06 13.69 7.72
CA GLU A 177 20.23 12.59 7.23
C GLU A 177 18.88 13.09 6.72
N ALA A 178 18.20 13.98 7.45
CA ALA A 178 16.90 14.51 7.05
C ALA A 178 16.95 15.29 5.72
N LYS A 179 18.02 16.08 5.50
CA LYS A 179 18.24 16.80 4.24
C LYS A 179 18.55 15.84 3.10
N SER A 180 19.43 14.87 3.35
CA SER A 180 19.82 13.83 2.41
C SER A 180 18.61 13.00 1.97
N LEU A 181 17.81 12.53 2.94
CA LEU A 181 16.57 11.78 2.72
C LEU A 181 15.55 12.58 1.89
N SER A 182 15.35 13.85 2.25
CA SER A 182 14.40 14.73 1.53
C SER A 182 14.82 14.92 0.07
N LYS A 183 16.13 15.06 -0.19
CA LYS A 183 16.67 15.17 -1.55
C LYS A 183 16.46 13.87 -2.33
N SER A 184 16.86 12.73 -1.78
CA SER A 184 16.74 11.43 -2.45
C SER A 184 15.27 11.05 -2.70
N LEU A 185 14.36 11.35 -1.77
CA LEU A 185 12.92 11.10 -1.95
C LEU A 185 12.33 12.03 -3.02
N LYS A 186 12.80 13.28 -3.12
CA LYS A 186 12.37 14.18 -4.18
C LYS A 186 12.77 13.65 -5.55
N GLU A 187 14.00 13.18 -5.70
CA GLU A 187 14.49 12.55 -6.92
C GLU A 187 13.69 11.28 -7.26
N TRP A 188 13.46 10.42 -6.26
CA TRP A 188 12.63 9.22 -6.38
C TRP A 188 11.20 9.52 -6.87
N ARG A 189 10.59 10.59 -6.35
CA ARG A 189 9.21 10.99 -6.69
C ARG A 189 9.11 11.79 -7.99
N SER A 190 10.23 12.29 -8.51
CA SER A 190 10.30 13.01 -9.79
C SER A 190 10.57 12.10 -10.98
N SER A 191 11.14 10.91 -10.78
CA SER A 191 11.37 9.94 -11.85
C SER A 191 10.09 9.17 -12.21
N ASN A 192 9.80 9.03 -13.51
CA ASN A 192 8.63 8.30 -13.99
C ASN A 192 8.68 6.80 -13.66
N GLU A 193 9.88 6.23 -13.53
CA GLU A 193 10.08 4.80 -13.25
C GLU A 193 9.80 4.46 -11.78
N THR A 194 10.09 5.39 -10.87
CA THR A 194 10.06 5.13 -9.41
C THR A 194 8.94 5.84 -8.69
N ALA A 195 8.40 6.93 -9.25
CA ALA A 195 7.38 7.74 -8.58
C ALA A 195 6.13 6.92 -8.22
N ALA A 196 5.76 5.96 -9.06
CA ALA A 196 4.60 5.11 -8.87
C ALA A 196 4.84 3.88 -7.97
N LEU A 197 6.08 3.65 -7.52
CA LEU A 197 6.44 2.50 -6.69
C LEU A 197 6.17 2.81 -5.20
N PRO A 198 5.19 2.14 -4.56
CA PRO A 198 4.77 2.49 -3.21
C PRO A 198 5.64 1.89 -2.11
N PHE A 199 6.51 0.93 -2.41
CA PHE A 199 7.42 0.28 -1.46
C PHE A 199 8.85 0.34 -1.97
N PHE A 200 9.79 0.60 -1.06
CA PHE A 200 11.21 0.78 -1.36
C PHE A 200 12.03 0.53 -0.09
N PHE A 201 13.36 0.55 -0.23
CA PHE A 201 14.25 0.61 0.92
C PHE A 201 15.12 1.85 0.88
N VAL A 202 15.52 2.29 2.07
CA VAL A 202 16.35 3.45 2.33
C VAL A 202 17.64 2.94 2.96
N ASP A 203 18.72 3.13 2.22
CA ASP A 203 20.08 2.77 2.62
C ASP A 203 20.75 4.02 3.19
N ILE A 204 21.11 3.96 4.47
CA ILE A 204 21.78 5.03 5.20
C ILE A 204 23.23 4.60 5.46
N SER A 205 24.12 5.22 4.70
CA SER A 205 25.56 5.05 4.81
C SER A 205 26.14 5.73 6.06
N SER A 206 27.35 5.33 6.46
CA SER A 206 28.02 5.85 7.66
C SER A 206 28.34 7.34 7.59
N ASP A 207 28.43 7.91 6.39
CA ASP A 207 28.62 9.33 6.10
C ASP A 207 27.29 10.11 6.00
N SER A 208 26.17 9.54 6.47
CA SER A 208 24.82 10.15 6.40
C SER A 208 24.31 10.39 4.97
N CYS A 209 24.95 9.80 3.97
CA CYS A 209 24.43 9.76 2.60
C CYS A 209 23.30 8.73 2.50
N ILE A 210 22.20 9.12 1.85
CA ILE A 210 20.99 8.30 1.77
C ILE A 210 20.68 7.96 0.32
N ALA A 211 20.60 6.67 0.03
CA ALA A 211 20.17 6.15 -1.26
C ALA A 211 18.82 5.45 -1.12
N ILE A 212 17.92 5.67 -2.07
CA ILE A 212 16.63 4.99 -2.15
C ILE A 212 16.70 4.01 -3.29
N ARG A 213 16.27 2.78 -3.03
CA ARG A 213 16.41 1.68 -3.99
C ARG A 213 15.14 0.86 -4.11
N GLN A 214 15.01 0.17 -5.24
CA GLN A 214 13.87 -0.69 -5.55
C GLN A 214 14.04 -2.04 -4.88
N LEU A 215 12.94 -2.75 -4.61
CA LEU A 215 12.99 -4.05 -3.92
C LEU A 215 13.80 -5.12 -4.68
N LYS A 216 13.88 -5.05 -6.01
CA LYS A 216 14.72 -5.94 -6.84
C LYS A 216 16.22 -5.85 -6.53
N ASP A 217 16.69 -4.71 -6.02
CA ASP A 217 18.12 -4.47 -5.73
C ASP A 217 18.50 -5.00 -4.33
N TRP A 218 17.60 -5.75 -3.67
CA TRP A 218 17.80 -6.27 -2.33
C TRP A 218 19.08 -7.11 -2.18
N LYS A 219 19.33 -8.01 -3.13
CA LYS A 219 20.46 -8.96 -3.08
C LYS A 219 21.81 -8.25 -3.07
N ASP A 220 21.89 -7.07 -3.68
CA ASP A 220 23.12 -6.28 -3.77
C ASP A 220 23.40 -5.49 -2.48
N CYS A 221 22.44 -5.39 -1.56
CA CYS A 221 22.51 -4.54 -0.37
C CYS A 221 22.76 -5.29 0.94
N GLN A 222 22.78 -6.63 0.92
CA GLN A 222 22.83 -7.45 2.12
C GLN A 222 24.18 -7.37 2.87
N ASP A 223 25.27 -6.96 2.20
CA ASP A 223 26.64 -7.12 2.69
C ASP A 223 27.32 -5.83 3.21
N ASN A 224 26.66 -4.67 3.16
CA ASN A 224 27.35 -3.39 3.37
C ASN A 224 27.43 -2.90 4.85
N GLY A 225 26.80 -3.59 5.81
CA GLY A 225 26.77 -3.15 7.22
C GLY A 225 26.12 -1.77 7.45
N GLN A 226 25.38 -1.28 6.45
CA GLN A 226 24.70 0.02 6.46
C GLN A 226 23.37 -0.06 7.21
N LYS A 227 22.88 1.08 7.71
CA LYS A 227 21.59 1.15 8.40
C LYS A 227 20.48 1.18 7.34
N LEU A 228 19.53 0.25 7.45
CA LEU A 228 18.48 0.06 6.46
C LEU A 228 17.10 0.40 7.06
N LEU A 229 16.31 1.20 6.31
CA LEU A 229 14.89 1.42 6.60
C LEU A 229 14.02 0.90 5.46
N PHE A 230 12.93 0.22 5.81
CA PHE A 230 11.92 -0.24 4.84
C PHE A 230 10.84 0.82 4.67
N GLY A 231 10.90 1.54 3.55
CA GLY A 231 10.02 2.65 3.25
C GLY A 231 8.77 2.24 2.49
N PHE A 232 7.65 2.87 2.81
CA PHE A 232 6.44 2.74 2.02
C PHE A 232 5.62 4.03 2.02
N TYR A 233 4.82 4.23 0.97
CA TYR A 233 3.88 5.35 0.87
C TYR A 233 2.75 5.15 1.87
N ASP A 234 2.79 5.95 2.93
CA ASP A 234 1.82 5.86 4.01
C ASP A 234 0.62 6.78 3.73
N HIS A 235 -0.58 6.22 3.68
CA HIS A 235 -1.81 7.01 3.56
C HIS A 235 -2.36 7.47 4.91
N GLY A 236 -1.86 6.96 6.03
CA GLY A 236 -2.31 7.35 7.37
C GLY A 236 -2.12 8.84 7.62
N CYS A 237 -3.08 9.48 8.32
CA CYS A 237 -2.91 10.84 8.83
C CYS A 237 -2.84 10.89 10.36
N HIS A 238 -3.01 9.75 11.03
CA HIS A 238 -2.93 9.62 12.48
C HIS A 238 -1.53 9.22 12.96
N GLN A 239 -1.42 8.88 14.24
CA GLN A 239 -0.15 8.54 14.90
C GLN A 239 0.33 7.13 14.55
N ASP A 240 -0.53 6.30 13.97
CA ASP A 240 -0.24 4.92 13.62
C ASP A 240 0.19 4.79 12.14
N PRO A 241 0.97 3.74 11.80
CA PRO A 241 1.27 3.41 10.40
C PRO A 241 -0.01 2.95 9.69
N SER A 242 -0.02 3.00 8.37
CA SER A 242 -1.17 2.49 7.64
C SER A 242 -1.14 1.01 7.27
N TRP A 243 -2.32 0.50 6.91
CA TRP A 243 -2.60 -0.89 6.53
C TRP A 243 -1.61 -1.50 5.52
N ALA A 244 -1.05 -0.67 4.64
CA ALA A 244 -0.06 -1.08 3.63
C ALA A 244 1.14 -1.82 4.26
N LEU A 245 1.48 -1.49 5.51
CA LEU A 245 2.58 -2.12 6.22
C LEU A 245 2.36 -3.62 6.48
N ARG A 246 1.11 -4.11 6.60
CA ARG A 246 0.86 -5.56 6.88
C ARG A 246 1.42 -6.46 5.81
N ASN A 247 1.06 -6.20 4.56
CA ASN A 247 1.48 -7.02 3.44
C ASN A 247 2.98 -6.83 3.15
N TYR A 248 3.53 -5.65 3.46
CA TYR A 248 4.97 -5.45 3.37
C TYR A 248 5.74 -6.26 4.41
N ILE A 249 5.32 -6.26 5.67
CA ILE A 249 5.87 -7.14 6.71
C ILE A 249 5.75 -8.61 6.29
N ALA A 250 4.62 -9.00 5.69
CA ALA A 250 4.43 -10.37 5.22
C ALA A 250 5.48 -10.78 4.18
N PHE A 251 5.75 -9.90 3.20
CA PHE A 251 6.82 -10.07 2.22
C PHE A 251 8.20 -10.18 2.90
N LEU A 252 8.54 -9.24 3.79
CA LEU A 252 9.84 -9.20 4.47
C LEU A 252 10.09 -10.46 5.32
N SER A 253 9.06 -10.97 5.98
CA SER A 253 9.17 -12.17 6.81
C SER A 253 9.26 -13.45 5.95
N LEU A 254 8.37 -13.61 4.97
CA LEU A 254 8.26 -14.87 4.22
C LEU A 254 9.39 -15.04 3.20
N GLN A 255 9.77 -13.97 2.50
CA GLN A 255 10.75 -14.03 1.42
C GLN A 255 12.16 -13.72 1.91
N LEU A 256 12.31 -12.69 2.74
CA LEU A 256 13.64 -12.24 3.22
C LEU A 256 14.03 -12.84 4.58
N LYS A 257 13.12 -13.56 5.25
CA LYS A 257 13.34 -14.18 6.57
C LYS A 257 13.81 -13.19 7.64
N ILE A 258 13.35 -11.95 7.54
CA ILE A 258 13.62 -10.90 8.53
C ILE A 258 12.59 -11.01 9.64
N GLU A 259 13.01 -10.85 10.90
CA GLU A 259 12.13 -10.92 12.08
C GLU A 259 11.96 -9.56 12.76
N LYS A 260 12.83 -8.61 12.43
CA LYS A 260 12.85 -7.26 13.00
C LYS A 260 13.19 -6.25 11.91
N ILE A 261 12.38 -5.21 11.79
CA ILE A 261 12.56 -4.17 10.78
C ILE A 261 12.50 -2.79 11.42
N GLN A 262 13.26 -1.86 10.83
CA GLN A 262 12.97 -0.43 10.95
C GLN A 262 12.25 0.01 9.69
N PHE A 263 11.11 0.67 9.83
CA PHE A 263 10.27 1.10 8.71
C PHE A 263 10.10 2.61 8.67
N LEU A 264 9.91 3.15 7.47
CA LEU A 264 9.63 4.55 7.20
C LEU A 264 8.22 4.68 6.59
N CYS A 265 7.32 5.30 7.33
CA CYS A 265 6.02 5.75 6.86
C CYS A 265 6.18 7.08 6.12
N TYR A 266 6.29 7.03 4.79
CA TYR A 266 6.46 8.22 3.96
C TYR A 266 5.16 8.99 3.80
N ARG A 267 5.14 10.24 4.30
CA ARG A 267 4.02 11.18 4.15
C ARG A 267 4.50 12.49 3.55
N GLU A 268 3.63 13.15 2.80
CA GLU A 268 3.93 14.37 2.06
C GLU A 268 3.16 15.58 2.58
N LYS A 269 3.77 16.75 2.39
CA LYS A 269 3.14 18.05 2.50
C LYS A 269 3.63 18.91 1.35
N ARG A 270 2.70 19.40 0.52
CA ARG A 270 3.00 20.22 -0.67
C ARG A 270 4.01 19.54 -1.62
N SER A 271 3.82 18.24 -1.86
CA SER A 271 4.66 17.44 -2.76
C SER A 271 6.11 17.23 -2.31
N GLU A 272 6.40 17.45 -1.03
CA GLU A 272 7.70 17.17 -0.42
C GLU A 272 7.51 16.32 0.85
N LEU A 273 8.57 15.66 1.30
CA LEU A 273 8.56 14.88 2.54
C LEU A 273 8.16 15.76 3.73
N ASP A 274 7.13 15.35 4.46
CA ASP A 274 6.80 15.97 5.74
C ASP A 274 7.50 15.20 6.86
N LEU A 275 8.66 15.69 7.30
CA LEU A 275 9.46 15.07 8.36
C LEU A 275 8.73 14.99 9.71
N GLU A 276 7.80 15.92 9.99
CA GLU A 276 7.07 15.97 11.25
C GLU A 276 5.88 15.00 11.28
N LYS A 277 5.37 14.62 10.10
CA LYS A 277 4.23 13.71 9.96
C LYS A 277 4.64 12.31 9.54
N SER A 278 5.71 12.18 8.79
CA SER A 278 6.32 10.89 8.46
C SER A 278 6.82 10.24 9.74
N LEU A 279 6.67 8.92 9.81
CA LEU A 279 6.99 8.17 11.02
C LEU A 279 8.15 7.21 10.72
N ILE A 280 9.06 7.06 11.67
CA ILE A 280 10.04 5.98 11.68
C ILE A 280 9.74 5.13 12.90
N GLY A 281 9.54 3.84 12.66
CA GLY A 281 9.25 2.87 13.70
C GLY A 281 10.10 1.64 13.59
N GLU A 282 10.09 0.85 14.67
CA GLU A 282 10.71 -0.46 14.72
C GLU A 282 9.66 -1.48 15.12
N ALA A 283 9.53 -2.54 14.33
CA ALA A 283 8.61 -3.64 14.59
C ALA A 283 9.36 -4.96 14.61
N SER A 284 8.93 -5.86 15.49
CA SER A 284 9.35 -7.26 15.54
C SER A 284 8.17 -8.17 15.28
N PHE A 285 8.38 -9.21 14.50
CA PHE A 285 7.38 -10.20 14.16
C PHE A 285 8.06 -11.57 14.14
N PRO A 286 7.53 -12.55 14.89
CA PRO A 286 8.09 -13.90 14.88
C PRO A 286 7.95 -14.51 13.48
N GLN A 287 8.86 -15.43 13.13
CA GLN A 287 8.68 -16.19 11.89
C GLN A 287 7.31 -16.88 11.88
N PRO A 288 6.58 -16.83 10.76
CA PRO A 288 5.33 -17.56 10.62
C PRO A 288 5.62 -19.06 10.70
N HIS A 289 5.02 -19.74 11.68
CA HIS A 289 4.96 -21.19 11.78
C HIS A 289 3.83 -21.77 10.92
#